data_AF-A0A7J0FXI8-F1
#
_entry.id   AF-A0A7J0FXI8-F1
#
_cell.length_a   1.000
_cell.length_b   1.000
_cell.length_c   1.000
_cell.angle_alpha   90.00
_cell.angle_beta   90.00
_cell.angle_gamma   90.00
#
_symmetry.space_group_name_H-M   'P 1'
#
loop_
_entity.id
_entity.type
_entity.pdbx_description
1 polymer ?
#
loop_
_entity_poly.entity_id
_entity_poly.type
_entity_poly.pdbx_seq_one_letter_code
_entity_poly.pdbx_strand_id
1 'polypeptide(L)'
;MLINQLIYVSQPEALKLVVSLTFYKTPYEGIWLPFPNCIILAISPANQDIATSDAIKIAREVDPSGERTFGVLTKLDLMDKGTNALDHLESVIRARIPSITSLINKSIDELESEMDHLGRPIAVDAGAQLYTILELCRAFDRIFKEHLDGGRPGGDRIYGVFDNQLPAALRKLPFDRHLSLQNVRKIVSEADGYQPHLIAPEQGYRRLIEGSLNYFRGPAEASVDAVHFVLKELVRKSIGETQEVEKVGNPATGRKLPQEVEKAGNPAGALALDRYSEGHFRRIASNVSSYVGMVMETLKTTLPKAVVYCQVKEAKQSLLNHFYTQIGKKEGKQLAQLLDEDPALMERRQQCAKRLELYKSARDEIDSVSWVR
;
A
#
# COMPACT_ATOMS: atom_id res chain seq x y z
N MET A 1 11.72 -44.52 27.59
CA MET A 1 11.97 -43.07 27.51
C MET A 1 13.49 -42.82 27.50
N LEU A 2 14.17 -43.27 26.44
CA LEU A 2 15.62 -43.27 26.34
C LEU A 2 16.02 -42.57 25.03
N ILE A 3 16.73 -41.45 25.15
CA ILE A 3 17.75 -40.96 24.21
C ILE A 3 17.22 -40.61 22.80
N ASN A 4 16.96 -39.31 22.56
CA ASN A 4 16.12 -38.85 21.44
C ASN A 4 16.76 -38.82 20.04
N GLN A 5 18.08 -39.03 19.92
CA GLN A 5 18.77 -39.42 18.69
C GLN A 5 19.92 -40.35 19.04
N LEU A 6 20.38 -41.18 18.08
CA LEU A 6 21.53 -42.05 18.29
C LEU A 6 22.35 -42.19 17.02
N ILE A 7 23.58 -41.64 17.02
CA ILE A 7 24.45 -41.63 15.83
C ILE A 7 25.40 -42.84 15.86
N TYR A 8 25.49 -43.55 14.72
CA TYR A 8 26.38 -44.68 14.49
C TYR A 8 27.64 -44.25 13.72
N VAL A 9 28.82 -44.70 14.17
CA VAL A 9 30.11 -44.37 13.54
C VAL A 9 30.98 -45.62 13.46
N SER A 10 31.01 -46.28 12.29
CA SER A 10 31.78 -47.52 12.06
C SER A 10 33.17 -47.30 11.46
N GLN A 11 33.49 -46.11 10.94
CA GLN A 11 34.77 -45.82 10.30
C GLN A 11 35.67 -44.93 11.17
N PRO A 12 36.98 -45.24 11.29
CA PRO A 12 37.91 -44.47 12.11
C PRO A 12 38.20 -43.07 11.56
N GLU A 13 37.86 -42.80 10.30
CA GLU A 13 37.99 -41.46 9.71
C GLU A 13 36.81 -40.55 10.09
N ALA A 14 35.59 -41.10 10.19
CA ALA A 14 34.42 -40.36 10.65
C ALA A 14 34.55 -39.91 12.12
N LEU A 15 35.31 -40.63 12.96
CA LEU A 15 35.68 -40.15 14.30
C LEU A 15 36.41 -38.79 14.25
N LYS A 16 37.26 -38.53 13.24
CA LYS A 16 37.98 -37.24 13.14
C LYS A 16 37.01 -36.07 12.93
N LEU A 17 35.91 -36.30 12.19
CA LEU A 17 34.91 -35.26 11.93
C LEU A 17 34.08 -34.93 13.18
N VAL A 18 33.64 -35.95 13.92
CA VAL A 18 32.90 -35.78 15.19
C VAL A 18 33.78 -35.14 16.28
N VAL A 19 35.07 -35.52 16.36
CA VAL A 19 36.05 -34.92 17.27
C VAL A 19 36.33 -33.45 16.93
N SER A 20 36.14 -33.03 15.68
CA SER A 20 36.43 -31.64 15.25
C SER A 20 35.41 -30.59 15.72
N LEU A 21 34.26 -30.98 16.30
CA LEU A 21 33.21 -30.04 16.69
C LEU A 21 33.15 -29.67 18.18
N THR A 22 33.61 -30.52 19.11
CA THR A 22 33.62 -30.20 20.56
C THR A 22 34.78 -30.84 21.34
N PHE A 23 35.99 -30.26 21.26
CA PHE A 23 37.08 -30.60 22.18
C PHE A 23 37.90 -29.37 22.63
N TYR A 24 37.54 -28.82 23.78
CA TYR A 24 38.46 -28.08 24.65
C TYR A 24 38.39 -28.66 26.06
N LYS A 25 39.34 -29.56 26.38
CA LYS A 25 39.47 -30.19 27.70
C LYS A 25 40.68 -29.60 28.43
N THR A 26 40.44 -28.66 29.32
CA THR A 26 41.45 -28.17 30.27
C THR A 26 41.60 -29.13 31.47
N PRO A 27 42.69 -29.06 32.27
CA PRO A 27 43.03 -30.11 33.24
C PRO A 27 42.21 -30.13 34.54
N TYR A 28 41.26 -29.20 34.72
CA TYR A 28 40.59 -28.98 36.00
C TYR A 28 39.06 -29.05 35.85
N GLU A 29 38.45 -29.84 36.73
CA GLU A 29 37.02 -29.93 37.09
C GLU A 29 36.00 -29.49 36.03
N GLY A 30 35.44 -30.48 35.32
CA GLY A 30 34.49 -30.21 34.23
C GLY A 30 33.05 -30.05 34.71
N ILE A 31 32.38 -29.00 34.22
CA ILE A 31 30.98 -28.94 33.76
C ILE A 31 30.87 -27.70 32.85
N TRP A 32 30.40 -27.86 31.61
CA TRP A 32 30.18 -26.77 30.64
C TRP A 32 28.85 -26.97 29.90
N LEU A 33 27.73 -26.94 30.65
CA LEU A 33 26.40 -27.25 30.13
C LEU A 33 25.25 -26.27 30.53
N PRO A 34 25.40 -24.93 30.57
CA PRO A 34 24.26 -24.01 30.80
C PRO A 34 23.72 -23.31 29.54
N PHE A 35 24.42 -23.33 28.41
CA PHE A 35 24.03 -22.54 27.23
C PHE A 35 22.83 -23.18 26.50
N PRO A 36 21.82 -22.41 26.05
CA PRO A 36 20.66 -22.98 25.33
C PRO A 36 21.04 -23.49 23.94
N ASN A 37 21.88 -22.75 23.22
CA ASN A 37 22.20 -22.97 21.80
C ASN A 37 23.35 -23.97 21.59
N CYS A 38 23.30 -25.14 22.24
CA CYS A 38 24.27 -26.22 22.02
C CYS A 38 23.58 -27.59 21.87
N ILE A 39 24.23 -28.49 21.11
CA ILE A 39 23.83 -29.89 20.96
C ILE A 39 24.65 -30.74 21.93
N ILE A 40 23.98 -31.61 22.69
CA ILE A 40 24.60 -32.46 23.70
C ILE A 40 24.83 -33.85 23.09
N LEU A 41 26.09 -34.30 23.03
CA LEU A 41 26.48 -35.63 22.53
C LEU A 41 26.78 -36.58 23.71
N ALA A 42 25.77 -37.34 24.14
CA ALA A 42 25.83 -38.26 25.27
C ALA A 42 26.43 -39.62 24.86
N ILE A 43 27.75 -39.67 24.73
CA ILE A 43 28.49 -40.87 24.31
C ILE A 43 28.44 -41.96 25.39
N SER A 44 28.04 -43.17 25.01
CA SER A 44 27.99 -44.36 25.87
C SER A 44 28.56 -45.59 25.14
N PRO A 45 29.16 -46.58 25.83
CA PRO A 45 29.56 -47.84 25.22
C PRO A 45 28.36 -48.82 25.19
N ALA A 46 28.20 -49.54 24.08
CA ALA A 46 27.04 -50.41 23.83
C ALA A 46 27.06 -51.74 24.61
N ASN A 47 28.20 -52.07 25.22
CA ASN A 47 28.33 -53.20 26.14
C ASN A 47 28.00 -52.85 27.61
N GLN A 48 27.35 -51.70 27.85
CA GLN A 48 26.83 -51.29 29.15
C GLN A 48 25.35 -50.91 29.01
N ASP A 49 24.55 -51.09 30.07
CA ASP A 49 23.15 -50.67 30.05
C ASP A 49 23.05 -49.14 29.93
N ILE A 50 22.50 -48.72 28.80
CA ILE A 50 22.35 -47.32 28.41
C ILE A 50 21.43 -46.53 29.37
N ALA A 51 20.56 -47.22 30.12
CA ALA A 51 19.77 -46.60 31.20
C ALA A 51 20.62 -46.22 32.43
N THR A 52 21.80 -46.82 32.60
CA THR A 52 22.73 -46.55 33.71
C THR A 52 23.81 -45.51 33.39
N SER A 53 23.92 -45.06 32.14
CA SER A 53 24.98 -44.17 31.66
C SER A 53 24.96 -42.78 32.31
N ASP A 54 26.09 -42.37 32.89
CA ASP A 54 26.25 -41.06 33.53
C ASP A 54 26.14 -39.90 32.54
N ALA A 55 26.61 -40.08 31.30
CA ALA A 55 26.47 -39.07 30.24
C ALA A 55 24.99 -38.74 29.95
N ILE A 56 24.10 -39.73 30.10
CA ILE A 56 22.66 -39.58 29.87
C ILE A 56 21.93 -39.05 31.11
N LYS A 57 22.43 -39.33 32.33
CA LYS A 57 21.94 -38.68 33.56
C LYS A 57 22.23 -37.18 33.52
N ILE A 58 23.50 -36.80 33.31
CA ILE A 58 23.95 -35.40 33.24
C ILE A 58 23.23 -34.66 32.09
N ALA A 59 23.02 -35.31 30.94
CA ALA A 59 22.25 -34.68 29.86
C ALA A 59 20.78 -34.42 30.26
N ARG A 60 20.10 -35.33 30.95
CA ARG A 60 18.71 -35.13 31.42
C ARG A 60 18.57 -34.02 32.47
N GLU A 61 19.61 -33.75 33.26
CA GLU A 61 19.62 -32.63 34.23
C GLU A 61 19.63 -31.26 33.52
N VAL A 62 20.16 -31.21 32.30
CA VAL A 62 20.35 -30.00 31.48
C VAL A 62 19.34 -29.87 30.33
N ASP A 63 18.78 -30.99 29.89
CA ASP A 63 17.82 -31.12 28.80
C ASP A 63 16.74 -32.18 29.18
N PRO A 64 15.78 -31.83 30.07
CA PRO A 64 14.78 -32.79 30.54
C PRO A 64 13.78 -33.22 29.47
N SER A 65 13.55 -32.40 28.44
CA SER A 65 12.74 -32.76 27.25
C SER A 65 13.53 -33.62 26.26
N GLY A 66 14.87 -33.58 26.31
CA GLY A 66 15.75 -34.30 25.40
C GLY A 66 15.75 -33.71 23.99
N GLU A 67 15.39 -32.44 23.81
CA GLU A 67 15.17 -31.83 22.49
C GLU A 67 16.47 -31.50 21.76
N ARG A 68 17.60 -31.50 22.48
CA ARG A 68 18.94 -31.18 21.99
C ARG A 68 19.99 -32.23 22.37
N THR A 69 19.56 -33.37 22.91
CA THR A 69 20.43 -34.48 23.38
C THR A 69 20.43 -35.67 22.44
N PHE A 70 21.56 -35.85 21.76
CA PHE A 70 21.88 -36.97 20.91
C PHE A 70 22.75 -37.96 21.70
N GLY A 71 22.31 -39.20 21.85
CA GLY A 71 23.19 -40.28 22.29
C GLY A 71 24.17 -40.69 21.18
N VAL A 72 25.27 -41.33 21.57
CA VAL A 72 26.19 -41.99 20.63
C VAL A 72 26.61 -43.33 21.22
N LEU A 73 26.28 -44.44 20.56
CA LEU A 73 26.70 -45.77 20.98
C LEU A 73 28.01 -46.14 20.31
N THR A 74 28.99 -46.47 21.13
CA THR A 74 30.35 -46.87 20.74
C THR A 74 30.60 -48.31 21.16
N LYS A 75 31.66 -48.95 20.64
CA LYS A 75 32.04 -50.32 21.03
C LYS A 75 30.95 -51.39 20.79
N LEU A 76 30.20 -51.24 19.69
CA LEU A 76 29.16 -52.19 19.27
C LEU A 76 29.73 -53.58 18.90
N ASP A 77 31.02 -53.63 18.57
CA ASP A 77 31.84 -54.84 18.40
C ASP A 77 32.02 -55.66 19.70
N LEU A 78 31.77 -55.06 20.87
CA LEU A 78 31.86 -55.70 22.18
C LEU A 78 30.49 -56.06 22.80
N MET A 79 29.40 -56.03 22.01
CA MET A 79 28.10 -56.53 22.46
C MET A 79 28.03 -58.05 22.47
N ASP A 80 27.30 -58.62 23.43
CA ASP A 80 27.03 -60.05 23.50
C ASP A 80 26.20 -60.54 22.29
N LYS A 81 26.50 -61.75 21.82
CA LYS A 81 25.84 -62.36 20.65
C LYS A 81 24.40 -62.74 20.95
N GLY A 82 23.50 -61.76 20.87
CA GLY A 82 22.06 -61.93 21.05
C GLY A 82 21.31 -60.62 21.37
N THR A 83 21.98 -59.56 21.80
CA THR A 83 21.37 -58.25 22.06
C THR A 83 21.49 -57.34 20.84
N ASN A 84 20.34 -56.98 20.26
CA ASN A 84 20.29 -56.15 19.05
C ASN A 84 19.84 -54.72 19.39
N ALA A 85 20.77 -53.75 19.41
CA ALA A 85 20.43 -52.36 19.68
C ALA A 85 19.63 -51.69 18.53
N LEU A 86 19.60 -52.32 17.35
CA LEU A 86 18.97 -51.81 16.14
C LEU A 86 17.45 -51.60 16.33
N ASP A 87 16.76 -52.61 16.87
CA ASP A 87 15.30 -52.63 17.00
C ASP A 87 14.80 -51.49 17.94
N HIS A 88 15.58 -51.20 18.99
CA HIS A 88 15.30 -50.08 19.90
C HIS A 88 15.54 -48.73 19.23
N LEU A 89 16.63 -48.60 18.47
CA LEU A 89 16.95 -47.38 17.73
C LEU A 89 15.93 -47.08 16.64
N GLU A 90 15.50 -48.09 15.88
CA GLU A 90 14.46 -47.95 14.86
C GLU A 90 13.12 -47.52 15.49
N SER A 91 12.75 -48.09 16.65
CA SER A 91 11.57 -47.69 17.40
C SER A 91 11.62 -46.20 17.81
N VAL A 92 12.77 -45.71 18.31
CA VAL A 92 12.94 -44.29 18.67
C VAL A 92 12.91 -43.38 17.45
N ILE A 93 13.57 -43.75 16.34
CA ILE A 93 13.58 -42.96 15.10
C ILE A 93 12.16 -42.86 14.52
N ARG A 94 11.45 -43.98 14.37
CA ARG A 94 10.06 -44.00 13.88
C ARG A 94 9.10 -43.19 14.77
N ALA A 95 9.34 -43.14 16.09
CA ALA A 95 8.57 -42.30 17.01
C ALA A 95 8.87 -40.79 16.89
N ARG A 96 10.06 -40.38 16.41
CA ARG A 96 10.44 -38.96 16.25
C ARG A 96 10.14 -38.39 14.87
N ILE A 97 10.15 -39.22 13.81
CA ILE A 97 9.88 -38.79 12.42
C ILE A 97 8.63 -37.88 12.29
N PRO A 98 7.43 -38.23 12.82
CA PRO A 98 6.24 -37.40 12.66
C PRO A 98 6.39 -35.97 13.21
N SER A 99 7.13 -35.81 14.31
CA SER A 99 7.42 -34.50 14.91
C SER A 99 8.38 -33.68 14.06
N ILE A 100 9.32 -34.34 13.37
CA ILE A 100 10.29 -33.70 12.49
C ILE A 100 9.60 -33.28 11.18
N THR A 101 8.81 -34.16 10.56
CA THR A 101 7.98 -33.85 9.38
C THR A 101 7.04 -32.66 9.66
N SER A 102 6.39 -32.62 10.83
CA SER A 102 5.52 -31.50 11.21
C SER A 102 6.28 -30.18 11.36
N LEU A 103 7.51 -30.20 11.88
CA LEU A 103 8.35 -29.00 12.02
C LEU A 103 8.85 -28.52 10.66
N ILE A 104 9.26 -29.43 9.78
CA ILE A 104 9.71 -29.14 8.42
C ILE A 104 8.58 -28.55 7.58
N ASN A 105 7.39 -29.19 7.56
CA ASN A 105 6.24 -28.67 6.80
C ASN A 105 5.84 -27.27 7.29
N LYS A 106 5.74 -27.06 8.62
CA LYS A 106 5.50 -25.72 9.16
C LYS A 106 6.59 -24.70 8.75
N SER A 107 7.87 -25.11 8.73
CA SER A 107 8.98 -24.25 8.30
C SER A 107 8.90 -23.93 6.80
N ILE A 108 8.39 -24.86 5.98
CA ILE A 108 8.10 -24.62 4.56
C ILE A 108 6.96 -23.60 4.44
N ASP A 109 5.84 -23.79 5.14
CA ASP A 109 4.69 -22.86 5.10
C ASP A 109 5.10 -21.43 5.50
N GLU A 110 5.91 -21.29 6.57
CA GLU A 110 6.44 -20.00 7.03
C GLU A 110 7.39 -19.35 6.00
N LEU A 111 8.25 -20.14 5.34
CA LEU A 111 9.19 -19.66 4.31
C LEU A 111 8.53 -19.37 2.95
N GLU A 112 7.49 -20.10 2.57
CA GLU A 112 6.70 -19.79 1.38
C GLU A 112 5.91 -18.49 1.58
N SER A 113 5.34 -18.29 2.77
CA SER A 113 4.70 -17.02 3.11
C SER A 113 5.70 -15.85 3.17
N GLU A 114 6.90 -16.04 3.74
CA GLU A 114 7.96 -15.00 3.70
C GLU A 114 8.40 -14.71 2.25
N MET A 115 8.54 -15.73 1.41
CA MET A 115 8.92 -15.56 0.00
C MET A 115 7.84 -14.84 -0.83
N ASP A 116 6.56 -15.10 -0.59
CA ASP A 116 5.46 -14.36 -1.23
C ASP A 116 5.48 -12.87 -0.84
N HIS A 117 5.70 -12.54 0.45
CA HIS A 117 5.87 -11.15 0.94
C HIS A 117 7.19 -10.48 0.52
N LEU A 118 8.16 -11.24 0.01
CA LEU A 118 9.37 -10.69 -0.61
C LEU A 118 9.22 -10.53 -2.12
N GLY A 119 8.11 -10.99 -2.71
CA GLY A 119 7.85 -10.94 -4.14
C GLY A 119 8.86 -11.72 -5.00
N ARG A 120 8.69 -11.61 -6.32
CA ARG A 120 9.52 -12.34 -7.29
C ARG A 120 10.84 -11.62 -7.58
N PRO A 121 11.95 -12.35 -7.80
CA PRO A 121 13.22 -11.73 -8.18
C PRO A 121 13.10 -11.03 -9.54
N ILE A 122 13.75 -9.87 -9.64
CA ILE A 122 13.76 -9.06 -10.86
C ILE A 122 14.66 -9.73 -11.91
N ALA A 123 14.18 -9.76 -13.15
CA ALA A 123 14.88 -10.42 -14.25
C ALA A 123 16.17 -9.67 -14.66
N VAL A 124 17.16 -10.43 -15.12
CA VAL A 124 18.49 -9.90 -15.51
C VAL A 124 18.50 -9.36 -16.94
N ASP A 125 17.64 -9.88 -17.83
CA ASP A 125 17.56 -9.43 -19.21
C ASP A 125 16.63 -8.21 -19.39
N ALA A 126 17.00 -7.33 -20.34
CA ALA A 126 16.27 -6.09 -20.60
C ALA A 126 14.84 -6.31 -21.15
N GLY A 127 14.54 -7.49 -21.71
CA GLY A 127 13.22 -7.81 -22.26
C GLY A 127 12.21 -8.12 -21.15
N ALA A 128 12.60 -8.96 -20.19
CA ALA A 128 11.81 -9.24 -19.01
C ALA A 128 11.74 -8.03 -18.06
N GLN A 129 12.81 -7.24 -17.91
CA GLN A 129 12.76 -5.96 -17.19
C GLN A 129 11.72 -5.00 -17.80
N LEU A 130 11.73 -4.83 -19.13
CA LEU A 130 10.71 -4.07 -19.84
C LEU A 130 9.31 -4.64 -19.56
N TYR A 131 9.13 -5.95 -19.67
CA TYR A 131 7.86 -6.62 -19.41
C TYR A 131 7.32 -6.32 -18.00
N THR A 132 8.14 -6.50 -16.95
CA THR A 132 7.78 -6.20 -15.55
C THR A 132 7.35 -4.74 -15.37
N ILE A 133 8.08 -3.78 -15.92
CA ILE A 133 7.70 -2.35 -15.84
C ILE A 133 6.35 -2.12 -16.56
N LEU A 134 6.13 -2.75 -17.72
CA LEU A 134 4.86 -2.62 -18.44
C LEU A 134 3.69 -3.29 -17.71
N GLU A 135 3.91 -4.38 -16.97
CA GLU A 135 2.89 -4.98 -16.08
C GLU A 135 2.55 -4.05 -14.91
N LEU A 136 3.56 -3.49 -14.23
CA LEU A 136 3.36 -2.52 -13.15
C LEU A 136 2.56 -1.29 -13.63
N CYS A 137 2.88 -0.75 -14.81
CA CYS A 137 2.11 0.35 -15.41
C CYS A 137 0.66 -0.02 -15.73
N ARG A 138 0.39 -1.28 -16.14
CA ARG A 138 -0.98 -1.77 -16.40
C ARG A 138 -1.77 -2.02 -15.12
N ALA A 139 -1.11 -2.54 -14.08
CA ALA A 139 -1.71 -2.74 -12.76
C ALA A 139 -2.13 -1.39 -12.16
N PHE A 140 -1.23 -0.41 -12.17
CA PHE A 140 -1.51 0.97 -11.76
C PHE A 140 -2.64 1.62 -12.56
N ASP A 141 -2.62 1.51 -13.89
CA ASP A 141 -3.67 2.06 -14.77
C ASP A 141 -5.05 1.45 -14.49
N ARG A 142 -5.11 0.14 -14.19
CA ARG A 142 -6.35 -0.53 -13.74
C ARG A 142 -6.82 0.03 -12.39
N ILE A 143 -5.94 0.06 -11.38
CA ILE A 143 -6.26 0.53 -10.02
C ILE A 143 -6.70 2.01 -10.03
N PHE A 144 -6.10 2.84 -10.88
CA PHE A 144 -6.48 4.24 -11.06
C PHE A 144 -7.87 4.39 -11.71
N LYS A 145 -8.19 3.57 -12.71
CA LYS A 145 -9.53 3.54 -13.33
C LYS A 145 -10.60 3.01 -12.36
N GLU A 146 -10.30 2.00 -11.56
CA GLU A 146 -11.17 1.54 -10.46
C GLU A 146 -11.42 2.63 -9.40
N HIS A 147 -10.41 3.46 -9.09
CA HIS A 147 -10.56 4.61 -8.19
C HIS A 147 -11.40 5.75 -8.77
N LEU A 148 -11.38 5.93 -10.08
CA LEU A 148 -12.04 7.03 -10.76
C LEU A 148 -13.49 6.71 -11.13
N ASP A 149 -13.73 5.53 -11.72
CA ASP A 149 -15.03 5.10 -12.26
C ASP A 149 -15.69 3.97 -11.43
N GLY A 150 -14.90 3.17 -10.72
CA GLY A 150 -15.30 1.87 -10.16
C GLY A 150 -16.09 1.90 -8.84
N GLY A 151 -16.94 2.90 -8.63
CA GLY A 151 -17.76 3.02 -7.40
C GLY A 151 -16.98 3.33 -6.11
N ARG A 152 -15.67 3.57 -6.22
CA ARG A 152 -14.84 4.12 -5.14
C ARG A 152 -15.07 5.65 -5.05
N PRO A 153 -14.82 6.30 -3.89
CA PRO A 153 -15.18 7.72 -3.66
C PRO A 153 -14.36 8.76 -4.47
N GLY A 154 -13.62 8.37 -5.51
CA GLY A 154 -12.93 9.29 -6.41
C GLY A 154 -13.90 10.07 -7.29
N GLY A 155 -14.75 9.36 -8.04
CA GLY A 155 -15.81 9.97 -8.85
C GLY A 155 -16.77 10.82 -8.01
N ASP A 156 -17.24 10.29 -6.88
CA ASP A 156 -18.14 10.99 -5.95
C ASP A 156 -17.56 12.31 -5.43
N ARG A 157 -16.25 12.39 -5.20
CA ARG A 157 -15.58 13.65 -4.81
C ARG A 157 -15.61 14.68 -5.94
N ILE A 158 -15.49 14.25 -7.19
CA ILE A 158 -15.57 15.13 -8.38
C ILE A 158 -17.01 15.64 -8.57
N TYR A 159 -18.02 14.77 -8.48
CA TYR A 159 -19.44 15.19 -8.41
C TYR A 159 -19.69 16.14 -7.23
N GLY A 160 -19.08 15.86 -6.07
CA GLY A 160 -19.15 16.72 -4.88
C GLY A 160 -18.67 18.17 -5.12
N VAL A 161 -17.66 18.38 -5.97
CA VAL A 161 -17.23 19.73 -6.37
C VAL A 161 -18.32 20.43 -7.20
N PHE A 162 -18.86 19.76 -8.23
CA PHE A 162 -19.75 20.39 -9.19
C PHE A 162 -21.21 20.52 -8.73
N ASP A 163 -21.72 19.59 -7.93
CA ASP A 163 -23.12 19.60 -7.47
C ASP A 163 -23.28 20.40 -6.17
N ASN A 164 -22.23 20.49 -5.35
CA ASN A 164 -22.30 21.14 -4.03
C ASN A 164 -21.42 22.40 -3.96
N GLN A 165 -20.10 22.28 -4.21
CA GLN A 165 -19.16 23.38 -3.94
C GLN A 165 -19.35 24.55 -4.91
N LEU A 166 -19.34 24.29 -6.21
CA LEU A 166 -19.52 25.32 -7.25
C LEU A 166 -20.89 26.04 -7.11
N PRO A 167 -22.04 25.36 -7.01
CA PRO A 167 -23.33 26.02 -6.78
C PRO A 167 -23.42 26.76 -5.44
N ALA A 168 -22.69 26.34 -4.40
CA ALA A 168 -22.64 27.07 -3.13
C ALA A 168 -21.73 28.31 -3.22
N ALA A 169 -20.63 28.26 -3.96
CA ALA A 169 -19.75 29.40 -4.20
C ALA A 169 -20.44 30.47 -5.06
N LEU A 170 -21.09 30.06 -6.16
CA LEU A 170 -21.84 30.96 -7.05
C LEU A 170 -23.01 31.67 -6.33
N ARG A 171 -23.68 30.99 -5.39
CA ARG A 171 -24.73 31.59 -4.53
C ARG A 171 -24.21 32.55 -3.45
N LYS A 172 -22.91 32.58 -3.18
CA LYS A 172 -22.28 33.50 -2.22
C LYS A 172 -21.69 34.76 -2.88
N LEU A 173 -21.83 34.91 -4.19
CA LEU A 173 -21.30 36.06 -4.91
C LEU A 173 -22.13 37.33 -4.59
N PRO A 174 -21.49 38.50 -4.41
CA PRO A 174 -22.13 39.70 -3.85
C PRO A 174 -22.95 40.50 -4.87
N PHE A 175 -23.79 39.82 -5.67
CA PHE A 175 -24.56 40.45 -6.75
C PHE A 175 -25.56 41.50 -6.23
N ASP A 176 -26.16 41.31 -5.05
CA ASP A 176 -27.05 42.31 -4.43
C ASP A 176 -26.33 43.64 -4.16
N ARG A 177 -25.04 43.58 -3.80
CA ARG A 177 -24.19 44.76 -3.61
C ARG A 177 -23.76 45.36 -4.94
N HIS A 178 -23.36 44.52 -5.89
CA HIS A 178 -22.85 44.96 -7.21
C HIS A 178 -23.96 45.59 -8.08
N LEU A 179 -25.16 45.00 -8.08
CA LEU A 179 -26.33 45.47 -8.83
C LEU A 179 -27.27 46.36 -7.99
N SER A 180 -26.79 46.85 -6.84
CA SER A 180 -27.52 47.81 -6.00
C SER A 180 -27.82 49.10 -6.76
N LEU A 181 -28.99 49.71 -6.50
CA LEU A 181 -29.44 50.92 -7.19
C LEU A 181 -28.44 52.09 -7.18
N GLN A 182 -27.69 52.24 -6.08
CA GLN A 182 -26.64 53.25 -5.96
C GLN A 182 -25.46 52.96 -6.90
N ASN A 183 -24.99 51.71 -6.94
CA ASN A 183 -23.86 51.31 -7.79
C ASN A 183 -24.23 51.27 -9.28
N VAL A 184 -25.45 50.84 -9.61
CA VAL A 184 -25.99 50.87 -10.99
C VAL A 184 -26.15 52.31 -11.49
N ARG A 185 -26.72 53.22 -10.67
CA ARG A 185 -26.79 54.65 -11.01
C ARG A 185 -25.39 55.22 -11.27
N LYS A 186 -24.43 54.94 -10.37
CA LYS A 186 -23.04 55.37 -10.50
C LYS A 186 -22.41 54.87 -11.82
N ILE A 187 -22.34 53.55 -12.01
CA ILE A 187 -21.63 52.95 -13.15
C ILE A 187 -22.23 53.37 -14.49
N VAL A 188 -23.55 53.48 -14.61
CA VAL A 188 -24.21 53.93 -15.83
C VAL A 188 -23.91 55.40 -16.13
N SER A 189 -24.05 56.29 -15.14
CA SER A 189 -23.75 57.72 -15.35
C SER A 189 -22.25 58.00 -15.57
N GLU A 190 -21.35 57.15 -15.05
CA GLU A 190 -19.90 57.19 -15.33
C GLU A 190 -19.50 56.51 -16.66
N ALA A 191 -20.43 55.87 -17.37
CA ALA A 191 -20.17 55.15 -18.62
C ALA A 191 -20.72 55.86 -19.86
N ASP A 192 -22.00 56.25 -19.84
CA ASP A 192 -22.69 56.89 -20.97
C ASP A 192 -23.02 58.37 -20.71
N GLY A 193 -22.76 58.88 -19.49
CA GLY A 193 -23.15 60.23 -19.08
C GLY A 193 -24.63 60.33 -18.70
N TYR A 194 -25.20 61.54 -18.77
CA TYR A 194 -26.60 61.81 -18.44
C TYR A 194 -27.43 62.13 -19.68
N GLN A 195 -28.03 61.11 -20.28
CA GLN A 195 -29.04 61.23 -21.35
C GLN A 195 -30.27 60.35 -21.01
N PRO A 196 -31.29 60.86 -20.30
CA PRO A 196 -32.24 59.98 -19.60
C PRO A 196 -33.33 59.31 -20.45
N HIS A 197 -33.57 59.74 -21.69
CA HIS A 197 -34.83 59.44 -22.39
C HIS A 197 -34.75 59.13 -23.90
N LEU A 198 -33.57 59.05 -24.52
CA LEU A 198 -33.45 58.93 -26.00
C LEU A 198 -32.76 57.65 -26.51
N ILE A 199 -31.75 57.13 -25.81
CA ILE A 199 -30.95 55.96 -26.24
C ILE A 199 -30.67 55.08 -25.01
N ALA A 200 -30.52 53.76 -25.20
CA ALA A 200 -30.15 52.85 -24.11
C ALA A 200 -28.66 53.01 -23.71
N PRO A 201 -28.32 52.95 -22.40
CA PRO A 201 -26.94 53.13 -21.93
C PRO A 201 -26.08 51.86 -22.13
N GLU A 202 -25.65 51.66 -23.38
CA GLU A 202 -24.90 50.48 -23.83
C GLU A 202 -23.59 50.26 -23.08
N GLN A 203 -22.84 51.32 -22.70
CA GLN A 203 -21.57 51.15 -21.99
C GLN A 203 -21.79 50.83 -20.51
N GLY A 204 -22.82 51.40 -19.89
CA GLY A 204 -23.25 51.09 -18.53
C GLY A 204 -23.72 49.64 -18.41
N TYR A 205 -24.55 49.17 -19.35
CA TYR A 205 -24.92 47.75 -19.43
C TYR A 205 -23.69 46.85 -19.59
N ARG A 206 -22.77 47.17 -20.52
CA ARG A 206 -21.54 46.40 -20.75
C ARG A 206 -20.67 46.32 -19.51
N ARG A 207 -20.36 47.45 -18.86
CA ARG A 207 -19.54 47.48 -17.62
C ARG A 207 -20.20 46.74 -16.46
N LEU A 208 -21.52 46.81 -16.30
CA LEU A 208 -22.24 46.06 -15.26
C LEU A 208 -22.22 44.54 -15.52
N ILE A 209 -22.32 44.12 -16.79
CA ILE A 209 -22.20 42.72 -17.17
C ILE A 209 -20.76 42.24 -16.97
N GLU A 210 -19.75 42.93 -17.51
CA GLU A 210 -18.33 42.57 -17.34
C GLU A 210 -17.92 42.53 -15.86
N GLY A 211 -18.33 43.51 -15.07
CA GLY A 211 -18.13 43.53 -13.61
C GLY A 211 -18.76 42.32 -12.92
N SER A 212 -19.98 41.93 -13.32
CA SER A 212 -20.67 40.75 -12.81
C SER A 212 -20.00 39.44 -13.23
N LEU A 213 -19.59 39.30 -14.49
CA LEU A 213 -18.97 38.09 -15.02
C LEU A 213 -17.59 37.82 -14.41
N ASN A 214 -16.83 38.87 -14.06
CA ASN A 214 -15.54 38.72 -13.39
C ASN A 214 -15.64 38.00 -12.04
N TYR A 215 -16.77 38.10 -11.31
CA TYR A 215 -16.99 37.34 -10.07
C TYR A 215 -17.09 35.82 -10.28
N PHE A 216 -17.38 35.34 -11.49
CA PHE A 216 -17.41 33.90 -11.77
C PHE A 216 -16.02 33.27 -11.87
N ARG A 217 -14.96 34.07 -12.08
CA ARG A 217 -13.58 33.56 -12.27
C ARG A 217 -13.09 32.75 -11.06
N GLY A 218 -13.14 33.33 -9.86
CA GLY A 218 -12.65 32.69 -8.63
C GLY A 218 -13.35 31.35 -8.31
N PRO A 219 -14.69 31.27 -8.30
CA PRO A 219 -15.42 30.01 -8.16
C PRO A 219 -15.10 28.98 -9.24
N ALA A 220 -14.83 29.40 -10.47
CA ALA A 220 -14.46 28.51 -11.56
C ALA A 220 -13.05 27.94 -11.36
N GLU A 221 -12.05 28.80 -11.13
CA GLU A 221 -10.66 28.44 -10.85
C GLU A 221 -10.57 27.49 -9.63
N ALA A 222 -11.23 27.84 -8.52
CA ALA A 222 -11.26 26.97 -7.33
C ALA A 222 -11.90 25.59 -7.59
N SER A 223 -12.84 25.48 -8.53
CA SER A 223 -13.43 24.19 -8.93
C SER A 223 -12.50 23.37 -9.82
N VAL A 224 -11.74 24.03 -10.71
CA VAL A 224 -10.70 23.44 -11.55
C VAL A 224 -9.57 22.88 -10.69
N ASP A 225 -9.14 23.63 -9.67
CA ASP A 225 -8.10 23.23 -8.72
C ASP A 225 -8.56 22.11 -7.78
N ALA A 226 -9.81 22.15 -7.31
CA ALA A 226 -10.36 21.10 -6.46
C ALA A 226 -10.39 19.73 -7.16
N VAL A 227 -10.78 19.67 -8.45
CA VAL A 227 -10.73 18.43 -9.23
C VAL A 227 -9.29 18.01 -9.51
N HIS A 228 -8.39 18.95 -9.83
CA HIS A 228 -6.98 18.64 -10.02
C HIS A 228 -6.32 18.06 -8.74
N PHE A 229 -6.70 18.56 -7.56
CA PHE A 229 -6.29 18.01 -6.27
C PHE A 229 -6.86 16.60 -6.06
N VAL A 230 -8.15 16.36 -6.33
CA VAL A 230 -8.74 15.01 -6.24
C VAL A 230 -7.98 14.04 -7.15
N LEU A 231 -7.70 14.39 -8.40
CA LEU A 231 -6.95 13.54 -9.34
C LEU A 231 -5.53 13.22 -8.83
N LYS A 232 -4.81 14.20 -8.26
CA LYS A 232 -3.50 13.99 -7.64
C LYS A 232 -3.56 13.01 -6.46
N GLU A 233 -4.59 13.10 -5.62
CA GLU A 233 -4.80 12.18 -4.51
C GLU A 233 -5.17 10.75 -4.99
N LEU A 234 -5.95 10.62 -6.06
CA LEU A 234 -6.25 9.31 -6.67
C LEU A 234 -4.99 8.68 -7.30
N VAL A 235 -4.11 9.48 -7.92
CA VAL A 235 -2.80 8.98 -8.40
C VAL A 235 -1.97 8.48 -7.23
N ARG A 236 -1.83 9.25 -6.14
CA ARG A 236 -1.08 8.82 -4.93
C ARG A 236 -1.65 7.53 -4.33
N LYS A 237 -2.97 7.45 -4.14
CA LYS A 237 -3.63 6.24 -3.61
C LYS A 237 -3.47 5.04 -4.54
N SER A 238 -3.46 5.24 -5.85
CA SER A 238 -3.26 4.17 -6.83
C SER A 238 -1.80 3.72 -6.91
N ILE A 239 -0.81 4.61 -6.71
CA ILE A 239 0.59 4.21 -6.51
C ILE A 239 0.70 3.36 -5.25
N GLY A 240 0.11 3.83 -4.14
CA GLY A 240 0.02 3.09 -2.88
C GLY A 240 -0.54 1.69 -3.07
N GLU A 241 -1.75 1.53 -3.62
CA GLU A 241 -2.34 0.20 -3.89
C GLU A 241 -1.64 -0.60 -5.01
N THR A 242 -0.75 -0.01 -5.80
CA THR A 242 0.12 -0.78 -6.72
C THR A 242 1.34 -1.38 -5.99
N GLN A 243 1.81 -0.72 -4.93
CA GLN A 243 2.82 -1.25 -4.01
C GLN A 243 2.19 -2.16 -2.94
N GLU A 244 0.95 -1.89 -2.54
CA GLU A 244 0.22 -2.55 -1.46
C GLU A 244 -0.89 -3.49 -1.96
N VAL A 245 -0.63 -4.23 -3.05
CA VAL A 245 -1.45 -5.43 -3.38
C VAL A 245 -1.36 -6.49 -2.26
N GLU A 246 -0.36 -6.40 -1.38
CA GLU A 246 -0.26 -7.16 -0.13
C GLU A 246 -1.15 -6.65 1.02
N LYS A 247 -1.54 -5.37 1.07
CA LYS A 247 -1.99 -4.73 2.33
C LYS A 247 -3.32 -3.98 2.15
N VAL A 248 -4.40 -4.73 2.34
CA VAL A 248 -5.81 -4.30 2.23
C VAL A 248 -6.27 -3.52 3.47
N GLY A 249 -6.96 -2.37 3.29
CA GLY A 249 -7.65 -1.69 4.40
C GLY A 249 -8.40 -0.38 4.05
N ASN A 250 -9.73 -0.41 4.09
CA ASN A 250 -10.66 0.74 3.97
C ASN A 250 -11.55 0.74 5.28
N PRO A 251 -12.51 1.65 5.58
CA PRO A 251 -12.92 2.90 4.91
C PRO A 251 -13.31 4.13 5.81
N ALA A 252 -13.43 5.30 5.16
CA ALA A 252 -14.48 6.35 5.28
C ALA A 252 -14.87 7.11 6.59
N THR A 253 -15.00 8.44 6.44
CA THR A 253 -15.86 9.43 7.16
C THR A 253 -16.09 10.65 6.23
N GLY A 254 -16.94 11.67 6.47
CA GLY A 254 -17.83 12.05 7.60
C GLY A 254 -18.79 13.21 7.23
N ARG A 255 -19.55 13.79 8.18
CA ARG A 255 -20.61 14.83 8.02
C ARG A 255 -20.79 15.62 9.35
N LYS A 256 -21.32 16.86 9.49
CA LYS A 256 -21.76 17.99 8.61
C LYS A 256 -21.79 19.31 9.45
N LEU A 257 -22.23 20.45 8.90
CA LEU A 257 -22.43 21.74 9.63
C LEU A 257 -23.87 21.93 10.20
N PRO A 258 -24.03 22.83 11.20
CA PRO A 258 -25.11 23.87 11.30
C PRO A 258 -24.53 25.33 11.21
N GLN A 259 -25.19 26.41 10.75
CA GLN A 259 -26.36 27.18 11.27
C GLN A 259 -26.11 27.90 12.61
N GLU A 260 -26.48 29.17 12.90
CA GLU A 260 -27.38 30.22 12.30
C GLU A 260 -26.63 31.56 12.00
N VAL A 261 -27.08 32.71 11.44
CA VAL A 261 -28.35 33.45 11.12
C VAL A 261 -28.86 34.52 12.14
N GLU A 262 -28.76 35.83 11.83
CA GLU A 262 -29.59 36.92 12.43
C GLU A 262 -29.79 38.21 11.55
N LYS A 263 -30.47 39.24 12.08
CA LYS A 263 -31.03 40.46 11.40
C LYS A 263 -30.17 41.73 11.69
N ALA A 264 -30.50 43.01 11.42
CA ALA A 264 -31.67 43.75 10.88
C ALA A 264 -31.20 45.15 10.33
N GLY A 265 -32.10 45.96 9.75
CA GLY A 265 -31.90 47.42 9.66
C GLY A 265 -32.56 48.13 8.46
N ASN A 266 -33.32 49.20 8.71
CA ASN A 266 -33.95 50.06 7.69
C ASN A 266 -34.07 51.50 8.21
N PRO A 267 -33.78 52.52 7.40
CA PRO A 267 -34.52 53.78 7.47
C PRO A 267 -34.97 54.28 6.09
N ALA A 268 -35.86 55.28 6.05
CA ALA A 268 -36.54 55.73 4.83
C ALA A 268 -36.38 57.23 4.55
N GLY A 269 -36.55 57.61 3.28
CA GLY A 269 -37.09 58.92 2.90
C GLY A 269 -36.20 59.83 2.04
N ALA A 270 -36.53 59.97 0.75
CA ALA A 270 -36.28 61.18 -0.04
C ALA A 270 -37.18 61.26 -1.29
N LEU A 271 -37.99 62.33 -1.37
CA LEU A 271 -38.43 63.12 -2.54
C LEU A 271 -38.94 62.43 -3.84
N ALA A 272 -40.12 62.86 -4.29
CA ALA A 272 -40.90 62.19 -5.34
C ALA A 272 -40.54 62.51 -6.81
N LEU A 273 -39.52 63.34 -7.08
CA LEU A 273 -39.15 63.73 -8.47
C LEU A 273 -38.23 62.70 -9.16
N ASP A 274 -37.52 61.87 -8.40
CA ASP A 274 -36.53 60.90 -8.92
C ASP A 274 -37.16 59.58 -9.42
N ARG A 275 -38.47 59.38 -9.22
CA ARG A 275 -39.17 58.09 -9.42
C ARG A 275 -39.05 57.51 -10.84
N TYR A 276 -38.98 58.36 -11.87
CA TYR A 276 -38.85 57.91 -13.26
C TYR A 276 -37.43 57.39 -13.56
N SER A 277 -36.42 58.18 -13.20
CA SER A 277 -35.00 57.82 -13.33
C SER A 277 -34.65 56.60 -12.49
N GLU A 278 -35.12 56.54 -11.24
CA GLU A 278 -34.90 55.39 -10.35
C GLU A 278 -35.57 54.11 -10.91
N GLY A 279 -36.77 54.22 -11.51
CA GLY A 279 -37.42 53.14 -12.22
C GLY A 279 -36.60 52.60 -13.40
N HIS A 280 -35.94 53.48 -14.15
CA HIS A 280 -35.03 53.10 -15.24
C HIS A 280 -33.81 52.32 -14.70
N PHE A 281 -33.10 52.83 -13.69
CA PHE A 281 -31.97 52.11 -13.08
C PHE A 281 -32.38 50.78 -12.44
N ARG A 282 -33.59 50.70 -11.84
CA ARG A 282 -34.15 49.45 -11.30
C ARG A 282 -34.40 48.41 -12.41
N ARG A 283 -34.82 48.84 -13.60
CA ARG A 283 -34.98 47.98 -14.77
C ARG A 283 -33.64 47.51 -15.33
N ILE A 284 -32.62 48.38 -15.42
CA ILE A 284 -31.24 48.00 -15.79
C ILE A 284 -30.72 46.91 -14.84
N ALA A 285 -30.83 47.14 -13.52
CA ALA A 285 -30.38 46.17 -12.51
C ALA A 285 -31.07 44.80 -12.66
N SER A 286 -32.39 44.79 -12.87
CA SER A 286 -33.18 43.57 -13.07
C SER A 286 -32.82 42.83 -14.36
N ASN A 287 -32.61 43.56 -15.46
CA ASN A 287 -32.18 43.01 -16.75
C ASN A 287 -30.78 42.37 -16.65
N VAL A 288 -29.81 43.07 -16.05
CA VAL A 288 -28.45 42.54 -15.84
C VAL A 288 -28.48 41.33 -14.90
N SER A 289 -29.24 41.39 -13.80
CA SER A 289 -29.38 40.26 -12.87
C SER A 289 -29.94 39.01 -13.56
N SER A 290 -30.97 39.19 -14.41
CA SER A 290 -31.54 38.10 -15.20
C SER A 290 -30.54 37.49 -16.19
N TYR A 291 -29.76 38.34 -16.89
CA TYR A 291 -28.70 37.88 -17.80
C TYR A 291 -27.58 37.13 -17.06
N VAL A 292 -27.08 37.69 -15.96
CA VAL A 292 -26.04 37.09 -15.10
C VAL A 292 -26.53 35.76 -14.50
N GLY A 293 -27.82 35.66 -14.15
CA GLY A 293 -28.46 34.40 -13.75
C GLY A 293 -28.44 33.35 -14.86
N MET A 294 -28.84 33.70 -16.09
CA MET A 294 -28.77 32.78 -17.24
C MET A 294 -27.34 32.32 -17.53
N VAL A 295 -26.34 33.22 -17.44
CA VAL A 295 -24.92 32.86 -17.58
C VAL A 295 -24.45 31.98 -16.41
N MET A 296 -24.92 32.20 -15.17
CA MET A 296 -24.62 31.34 -14.02
C MET A 296 -25.15 29.91 -14.22
N GLU A 297 -26.40 29.74 -14.64
CA GLU A 297 -26.95 28.40 -14.94
C GLU A 297 -26.21 27.74 -16.11
N THR A 298 -25.87 28.50 -17.15
CA THR A 298 -25.05 28.00 -18.25
C THR A 298 -23.69 27.50 -17.73
N LEU A 299 -23.00 28.29 -16.92
CA LEU A 299 -21.69 27.97 -16.35
C LEU A 299 -21.72 26.70 -15.48
N LYS A 300 -22.76 26.50 -14.67
CA LYS A 300 -22.96 25.25 -13.88
C LYS A 300 -23.02 24.02 -14.77
N THR A 301 -23.46 24.12 -16.03
CA THR A 301 -23.53 22.97 -16.96
C THR A 301 -22.34 22.85 -17.90
N THR A 302 -21.62 23.94 -18.20
CA THR A 302 -20.48 23.93 -19.13
C THR A 302 -19.14 23.73 -18.43
N LEU A 303 -18.93 24.32 -17.25
CA LEU A 303 -17.67 24.17 -16.51
C LEU A 303 -17.37 22.71 -16.11
N PRO A 304 -18.33 21.92 -15.58
CA PRO A 304 -18.06 20.51 -15.26
C PRO A 304 -17.67 19.71 -16.51
N LYS A 305 -18.34 19.95 -17.64
CA LYS A 305 -18.03 19.28 -18.92
C LYS A 305 -16.62 19.62 -19.40
N ALA A 306 -16.22 20.89 -19.32
CA ALA A 306 -14.88 21.33 -19.69
C ALA A 306 -13.79 20.71 -18.80
N VAL A 307 -13.98 20.70 -17.47
CA VAL A 307 -12.99 20.13 -16.54
C VAL A 307 -12.93 18.60 -16.64
N VAL A 308 -14.07 17.92 -16.76
CA VAL A 308 -14.10 16.46 -16.97
C VAL A 308 -13.46 16.08 -18.30
N TYR A 309 -13.64 16.86 -19.36
CA TYR A 309 -12.96 16.62 -20.63
C TYR A 309 -11.45 16.89 -20.54
N CYS A 310 -11.04 18.07 -20.07
CA CYS A 310 -9.64 18.51 -20.13
C CYS A 310 -8.73 17.96 -19.01
N GLN A 311 -9.29 17.55 -17.86
CA GLN A 311 -8.51 16.93 -16.78
C GLN A 311 -8.82 15.44 -16.62
N VAL A 312 -10.09 15.08 -16.41
CA VAL A 312 -10.45 13.71 -15.96
C VAL A 312 -10.28 12.68 -17.07
N LYS A 313 -10.81 12.97 -18.27
CA LYS A 313 -10.66 12.12 -19.46
C LYS A 313 -9.19 12.05 -19.90
N GLU A 314 -8.48 13.17 -19.92
CA GLU A 314 -7.05 13.19 -20.27
C GLU A 314 -6.19 12.42 -19.26
N ALA A 315 -6.43 12.54 -17.95
CA ALA A 315 -5.76 11.72 -16.95
C ALA A 315 -6.04 10.20 -17.13
N LYS A 316 -7.24 9.83 -17.59
CA LYS A 316 -7.64 8.44 -17.87
C LYS A 316 -7.06 7.88 -19.19
N GLN A 317 -6.75 8.73 -20.17
CA GLN A 317 -6.31 8.32 -21.52
C GLN A 317 -4.81 8.54 -21.78
N SER A 318 -4.24 9.63 -21.27
CA SER A 318 -2.86 10.03 -21.55
C SER A 318 -1.83 9.28 -20.70
N LEU A 319 -2.19 8.89 -19.47
CA LEU A 319 -1.27 8.38 -18.45
C LEU A 319 -0.51 7.11 -18.89
N LEU A 320 -1.22 6.07 -19.31
CA LEU A 320 -0.62 4.82 -19.82
C LEU A 320 0.17 5.05 -21.12
N ASN A 321 -0.32 5.91 -22.02
CA ASN A 321 0.36 6.24 -23.28
C ASN A 321 1.67 7.01 -23.03
N HIS A 322 1.68 7.90 -22.03
CA HIS A 322 2.88 8.60 -21.61
C HIS A 322 3.90 7.63 -21.02
N PHE A 323 3.49 6.70 -20.14
CA PHE A 323 4.38 5.67 -19.62
C PHE A 323 4.98 4.81 -20.75
N TYR A 324 4.18 4.25 -21.67
CA TYR A 324 4.71 3.50 -22.81
C TYR A 324 5.70 4.33 -23.65
N THR A 325 5.41 5.62 -23.88
CA THR A 325 6.27 6.53 -24.65
C THR A 325 7.59 6.89 -23.94
N GLN A 326 7.61 6.92 -22.60
CA GLN A 326 8.81 7.18 -21.81
C GLN A 326 9.65 5.91 -21.62
N ILE A 327 9.00 4.76 -21.36
CA ILE A 327 9.67 3.48 -21.12
C ILE A 327 10.24 2.92 -22.43
N GLY A 328 9.51 3.03 -23.54
CA GLY A 328 9.98 2.60 -24.87
C GLY A 328 11.18 3.38 -25.43
N LYS A 329 11.66 4.42 -24.72
CA LYS A 329 12.88 5.18 -25.02
C LYS A 329 14.08 4.80 -24.13
N LYS A 330 13.91 3.86 -23.19
CA LYS A 330 14.92 3.49 -22.21
C LYS A 330 15.68 2.23 -22.62
N GLU A 331 17.00 2.33 -22.58
CA GLU A 331 17.90 1.19 -22.75
C GLU A 331 17.97 0.33 -21.48
N GLY A 332 18.44 -0.92 -21.59
CA GLY A 332 18.48 -1.88 -20.48
C GLY A 332 19.10 -1.36 -19.18
N LYS A 333 20.18 -0.57 -19.24
CA LYS A 333 20.78 0.05 -18.04
C LYS A 333 19.84 1.03 -17.33
N GLN A 334 18.99 1.74 -18.07
CA GLN A 334 17.99 2.65 -17.53
C GLN A 334 16.70 1.95 -17.10
N LEU A 335 16.44 0.74 -17.61
CA LEU A 335 15.34 -0.11 -17.15
C LEU A 335 15.71 -0.77 -15.81
N ALA A 336 16.93 -1.31 -15.71
CA ALA A 336 17.50 -1.81 -14.46
C ALA A 336 17.48 -0.73 -13.34
N GLN A 337 17.85 0.52 -13.65
CA GLN A 337 17.76 1.65 -12.70
C GLN A 337 16.33 2.03 -12.25
N LEU A 338 15.29 1.63 -12.98
CA LEU A 338 13.88 1.78 -12.54
C LEU A 338 13.40 0.59 -11.71
N LEU A 339 14.19 -0.48 -11.67
CA LEU A 339 13.94 -1.75 -10.99
C LEU A 339 15.08 -2.05 -10.00
N ASP A 340 15.76 -1.01 -9.51
CA ASP A 340 16.90 -1.16 -8.61
C ASP A 340 16.38 -1.54 -7.22
N GLU A 341 16.63 -2.80 -6.85
CA GLU A 341 16.10 -3.42 -5.64
C GLU A 341 17.09 -3.26 -4.48
N ASP A 342 16.57 -3.07 -3.26
CA ASP A 342 17.40 -3.02 -2.05
C ASP A 342 18.24 -4.31 -1.96
N PRO A 343 19.59 -4.22 -1.95
CA PRO A 343 20.46 -5.37 -1.82
C PRO A 343 20.16 -6.24 -0.59
N ALA A 344 19.65 -5.65 0.50
CA ALA A 344 19.23 -6.40 1.68
C ALA A 344 17.95 -7.21 1.46
N LEU A 345 17.04 -6.75 0.59
CA LEU A 345 15.84 -7.49 0.16
C LEU A 345 16.25 -8.62 -0.79
N MET A 346 17.11 -8.33 -1.77
CA MET A 346 17.68 -9.33 -2.68
C MET A 346 18.40 -10.45 -1.91
N GLU A 347 19.25 -10.10 -0.94
CA GLU A 347 19.94 -11.08 -0.09
C GLU A 347 18.94 -11.90 0.75
N ARG A 348 17.99 -11.24 1.43
CA ARG A 348 16.92 -11.93 2.19
C ARG A 348 16.16 -12.94 1.33
N ARG A 349 15.76 -12.57 0.11
CA ARG A 349 15.06 -13.47 -0.82
C ARG A 349 15.93 -14.68 -1.19
N GLN A 350 17.23 -14.48 -1.43
CA GLN A 350 18.16 -15.59 -1.69
C GLN A 350 18.36 -16.51 -0.48
N GLN A 351 18.52 -15.95 0.72
CA GLN A 351 18.61 -16.72 1.96
C GLN A 351 17.32 -17.53 2.23
N CYS A 352 16.15 -16.91 2.03
CA CYS A 352 14.84 -17.54 2.21
C CYS A 352 14.62 -18.68 1.19
N ALA A 353 14.85 -18.43 -0.10
CA ALA A 353 14.74 -19.45 -1.14
C ALA A 353 15.68 -20.64 -0.93
N LYS A 354 16.93 -20.40 -0.51
CA LYS A 354 17.90 -21.46 -0.19
C LYS A 354 17.50 -22.28 1.04
N ARG A 355 16.92 -21.66 2.07
CA ARG A 355 16.34 -22.39 3.22
C ARG A 355 15.16 -23.25 2.77
N LEU A 356 14.28 -22.71 1.93
CA LEU A 356 13.10 -23.41 1.40
C LEU A 356 13.48 -24.64 0.56
N GLU A 357 14.52 -24.53 -0.28
CA GLU A 357 15.11 -25.65 -1.03
C GLU A 357 15.61 -26.76 -0.09
N LEU A 358 16.39 -26.40 0.93
CA LEU A 358 16.92 -27.36 1.92
C LEU A 358 15.82 -28.06 2.72
N TYR A 359 14.78 -27.34 3.17
CA TYR A 359 13.65 -27.95 3.87
C TYR A 359 12.83 -28.88 2.96
N LYS A 360 12.69 -28.55 1.66
CA LYS A 360 12.03 -29.44 0.69
C LYS A 360 12.85 -30.72 0.44
N SER A 361 14.17 -30.62 0.27
CA SER A 361 15.04 -31.81 0.21
C SER A 361 14.90 -32.68 1.46
N ALA A 362 14.96 -32.07 2.65
CA ALA A 362 14.83 -32.78 3.92
C ALA A 362 13.46 -33.46 4.09
N ARG A 363 12.37 -32.84 3.62
CA ARG A 363 11.04 -33.47 3.57
C ARG A 363 11.04 -34.67 2.63
N ASP A 364 11.51 -34.48 1.39
CA ASP A 364 11.46 -35.50 0.35
C ASP A 364 12.36 -36.71 0.69
N GLU A 365 13.48 -36.47 1.38
CA GLU A 365 14.33 -37.49 2.00
C GLU A 365 13.58 -38.27 3.11
N ILE A 366 12.92 -37.59 4.04
CA ILE A 366 12.12 -38.24 5.10
C ILE A 366 10.96 -39.05 4.51
N ASP A 367 10.25 -38.50 3.53
CA ASP A 367 9.16 -39.17 2.85
C ASP A 367 9.67 -40.43 2.13
N SER A 368 10.87 -40.41 1.51
CA SER A 368 11.49 -41.58 0.90
C SER A 368 11.80 -42.71 1.90
N VAL A 369 12.14 -42.37 3.15
CA VAL A 369 12.40 -43.33 4.24
C VAL A 369 11.10 -43.80 4.92
N SER A 370 10.03 -43.00 4.86
CA SER A 370 8.75 -43.31 5.51
C SER A 370 8.02 -44.54 4.92
N TRP A 371 8.34 -44.94 3.69
CA TRP A 371 7.68 -46.03 2.95
C TRP A 371 8.45 -47.35 2.91
N VAL A 372 8.91 -47.82 4.09
CA VAL A 372 9.18 -49.25 4.33
C VAL A 372 8.22 -49.76 5.41
N ARG A 373 7.27 -50.60 4.97
CA ARG A 373 6.29 -51.34 5.77
C ARG A 373 6.75 -52.77 6.02
#